data_AF-A0A445GSY2-F1
#
_entry.id   AF-A0A445GSY2-F1
#
_cell.length_a   1.000
_cell.length_b   1.000
_cell.length_c   1.000
_cell.angle_alpha   90.00
_cell.angle_beta   90.00
_cell.angle_gamma   90.00
#
_symmetry.space_group_name_H-M   'P 1'
#
loop_
_entity.id
_entity.type
_entity.pdbx_description
1 polymer ?
#
loop_
_entity_poly.entity_id
_entity_poly.type
_entity_poly.pdbx_seq_one_letter_code
_entity_poly.pdbx_strand_id
1 'polypeptide(L)'
;MLVYVDDIIVTCNNHTFIKSLVSELNSEFSIKDLGDLDYFLGIEVSSQPNGSLLLIQSKYIQDLLVKTTMNEANSISSPMVGGCKLTQTGYESFSDPSLYRSVVVLFMKRILRYLKGTINFGLAMQPNFSVSHYSVHAYCDADWASDLDDRRSTLGAAIFLGPNLVYWWSKKQSVVARSSTEAEYQSLALTTAEVTWIQSLLAELKVIEKQVQVVRVRAADQRADILTKALIPSNFTAYRSFTGRRKLKDLLLQSDNRLCADCNAPDPKWASANIGVFICLKCCGVHRSLGTHISKVLSVTLDDWSEDEIDAMMEVGGNASANSIYEAYIPEGYTKPGPDAGHEQRSKFIRSKYELQEFLKPSLRIVSGKSSLQSSSAKSSFMDSFKSTGSSQRMEGMVEFIGMLKVKVIKGTNLAIRDIKSSDPYVVLSLGQQTVQTTIIRSNLNPVWNEEYMLSVPEHYGQMKLKVFDHDTFSADDIMGEADIDLQSLITSAMAFGDAGMFGNMQIGKWLKSDDNALIEDSTVNIVDGKVKQMMSLKLQDVESGELDLELEWIPLEQ
;
A
#
# COMPACT_ATOMS: atom_id res chain seq x y z
N MET A 1 -1.62 -16.93 -54.19
CA MET A 1 -1.71 -16.77 -52.72
C MET A 1 -0.46 -16.02 -52.31
N LEU A 2 -0.58 -14.73 -51.97
CA LEU A 2 0.54 -13.89 -51.54
C LEU A 2 0.72 -14.11 -50.03
N VAL A 3 1.81 -14.76 -49.65
CA VAL A 3 2.25 -14.87 -48.27
C VAL A 3 3.29 -13.77 -48.08
N TYR A 4 2.99 -12.77 -47.27
CA TYR A 4 3.94 -11.74 -46.85
C TYR A 4 4.47 -12.17 -45.48
N VAL A 5 5.78 -12.37 -45.36
CA VAL A 5 6.48 -12.59 -44.09
C VAL A 5 7.44 -11.42 -43.94
N ASP A 6 7.33 -10.66 -42.84
CA ASP A 6 8.14 -9.45 -42.62
C ASP A 6 9.59 -9.79 -42.31
N ASP A 7 9.85 -10.43 -41.16
CA ASP A 7 11.20 -10.64 -40.64
C ASP A 7 11.46 -12.12 -40.31
N ILE A 8 12.66 -12.62 -40.63
CA ILE A 8 13.08 -14.00 -40.36
C ILE A 8 14.40 -13.98 -39.59
N ILE A 9 14.48 -14.73 -38.48
CA ILE A 9 15.75 -15.02 -37.80
C ILE A 9 16.28 -16.36 -38.29
N VAL A 10 17.53 -16.38 -38.75
CA VAL A 10 18.25 -17.61 -39.10
C VAL A 10 19.33 -17.87 -38.06
N THR A 11 19.25 -19.01 -37.36
CA THR A 11 20.23 -19.41 -36.36
C THR A 11 20.86 -20.75 -36.74
N CYS A 12 22.19 -20.88 -36.68
CA CYS A 12 22.90 -22.14 -36.88
C CYS A 12 24.27 -22.10 -36.20
N ASN A 13 24.82 -23.27 -35.86
CA ASN A 13 26.19 -23.40 -35.39
C ASN A 13 27.23 -23.48 -36.52
N ASN A 14 26.80 -23.42 -37.79
CA ASN A 14 27.67 -23.47 -38.97
C ASN A 14 27.41 -22.26 -39.88
N HIS A 15 28.35 -21.32 -39.89
CA HIS A 15 28.23 -20.07 -40.66
C HIS A 15 28.18 -20.32 -42.18
N THR A 16 28.85 -21.35 -42.69
CA THR A 16 28.82 -21.70 -44.13
C THR A 16 27.43 -22.15 -44.54
N PHE A 17 26.74 -22.90 -43.68
CA PHE A 17 25.37 -23.35 -43.92
C PHE A 17 24.39 -22.16 -43.95
N ILE A 18 24.52 -21.20 -43.02
CA ILE A 18 23.72 -19.96 -43.03
C ILE A 18 23.87 -19.25 -44.37
N LYS A 19 25.11 -19.05 -44.84
CA LYS A 19 25.37 -18.39 -46.13
C LYS A 19 24.74 -19.14 -47.32
N SER A 20 24.83 -20.47 -47.34
CA SER A 20 24.20 -21.29 -48.39
C SER A 20 22.68 -21.13 -48.37
N LEU A 21 22.07 -21.24 -47.19
CA LEU A 21 20.62 -21.13 -47.01
C LEU A 21 20.10 -19.74 -47.42
N VAL A 22 20.80 -18.67 -47.02
CA VAL A 22 20.44 -17.30 -47.41
C VAL A 22 20.56 -17.11 -48.92
N SER A 23 21.56 -17.72 -49.57
CA SER A 23 21.70 -17.68 -51.03
C SER A 23 20.57 -18.43 -51.74
N GLU A 24 20.18 -19.60 -51.24
CA GLU A 24 19.07 -20.39 -51.78
C GLU A 24 17.74 -19.64 -51.62
N LEU A 25 17.45 -19.09 -50.44
CA LEU A 25 16.25 -18.31 -50.21
C LEU A 25 16.18 -17.06 -51.10
N ASN A 26 17.30 -16.37 -51.33
CA ASN A 26 17.36 -15.22 -52.24
C ASN A 26 17.15 -15.58 -53.73
N SER A 27 17.32 -16.85 -54.11
CA SER A 27 17.04 -17.30 -55.48
C SER A 27 15.54 -17.47 -55.75
N GLU A 28 14.75 -17.77 -54.72
CA GLU A 28 13.31 -18.02 -54.81
C GLU A 28 12.48 -16.81 -54.33
N PHE A 29 12.98 -16.04 -53.36
CA PHE A 29 12.29 -14.94 -52.71
C PHE A 29 13.14 -13.67 -52.69
N SER A 30 12.50 -12.51 -52.80
CA SER A 30 13.19 -11.23 -52.63
C SER A 30 13.37 -10.95 -51.13
N ILE A 31 14.50 -11.39 -50.56
CA ILE A 31 14.86 -11.19 -49.16
C ILE A 31 16.03 -10.21 -49.08
N LYS A 32 16.11 -9.45 -47.99
CA LYS A 32 17.25 -8.59 -47.67
C LYS A 32 17.94 -9.14 -46.43
N ASP A 33 19.22 -9.48 -46.55
CA ASP A 33 20.05 -9.81 -45.39
C ASP A 33 20.44 -8.52 -44.66
N LEU A 34 20.12 -8.46 -43.37
CA LEU A 34 20.42 -7.31 -42.49
C LEU A 34 21.69 -7.53 -41.67
N GLY A 35 22.31 -8.71 -41.76
CA GLY A 35 23.51 -9.07 -41.01
C GLY A 35 23.20 -9.69 -39.64
N ASP A 36 24.05 -9.40 -38.66
CA ASP A 36 23.90 -9.91 -37.30
C ASP A 36 22.63 -9.36 -36.65
N LEU A 37 22.00 -10.17 -35.78
CA LEU A 37 20.75 -9.82 -35.12
C LEU A 37 20.95 -8.63 -34.16
N ASP A 38 20.40 -7.47 -34.54
CA ASP A 38 20.42 -6.22 -33.76
C ASP A 38 19.01 -5.74 -33.38
N TYR A 39 17.99 -6.04 -34.20
CA TYR A 39 16.60 -5.66 -33.97
C TYR A 39 15.64 -6.67 -34.59
N PHE A 40 14.59 -7.06 -33.86
CA PHE A 40 13.55 -7.95 -34.39
C PHE A 40 12.20 -7.70 -33.72
N LEU A 41 11.14 -7.50 -34.51
CA LEU A 41 9.76 -7.27 -34.03
C LEU A 41 9.63 -6.23 -32.90
N GLY A 42 10.39 -5.14 -32.98
CA GLY A 42 10.34 -4.08 -31.96
C GLY A 42 11.23 -4.31 -30.74
N ILE A 43 12.09 -5.34 -30.75
CA ILE A 43 13.01 -5.69 -29.68
C ILE A 43 14.44 -5.50 -30.18
N GLU A 44 15.22 -4.70 -29.45
CA GLU A 44 16.65 -4.53 -29.67
C GLU A 44 17.40 -5.71 -29.05
N VAL A 45 18.39 -6.23 -29.79
CA VAL A 45 19.23 -7.33 -29.37
C VAL A 45 20.67 -6.84 -29.28
N SER A 46 21.19 -6.77 -28.06
CA SER A 46 22.59 -6.41 -27.81
C SER A 46 23.40 -7.66 -27.50
N SER A 47 24.28 -8.04 -28.42
CA SER A 47 25.26 -9.11 -28.20
C SER A 47 26.37 -8.64 -27.26
N GLN A 48 26.72 -9.48 -26.27
CA GLN A 48 27.74 -9.19 -25.27
C GLN A 48 29.04 -9.96 -25.53
N PRO A 49 30.21 -9.45 -25.11
CA PRO A 49 31.50 -10.13 -25.35
C PRO A 49 31.61 -11.55 -24.76
N ASN A 50 30.82 -11.86 -23.73
CA ASN A 50 30.74 -13.18 -23.09
C ASN A 50 29.80 -14.15 -23.84
N GLY A 51 29.25 -13.76 -24.99
CA GLY A 51 28.30 -14.55 -25.78
C GLY A 51 26.85 -14.49 -25.30
N SER A 52 26.53 -13.69 -24.28
CA SER A 52 25.14 -13.45 -23.88
C SER A 52 24.44 -12.46 -24.80
N LEU A 53 23.12 -12.58 -24.91
CA LEU A 53 22.26 -11.64 -25.62
C LEU A 53 21.42 -10.88 -24.61
N LEU A 54 21.31 -9.57 -24.78
CA LEU A 54 20.42 -8.74 -23.99
C LEU A 54 19.29 -8.22 -24.88
N LEU A 55 18.05 -8.57 -24.54
CA LEU A 55 16.85 -8.17 -25.26
C LEU A 55 16.22 -6.96 -24.56
N ILE A 56 16.19 -5.79 -25.22
CA ILE A 56 15.70 -4.52 -24.64
C ILE A 56 14.70 -3.83 -25.57
N GLN A 57 13.93 -2.90 -25.01
CA GLN A 57 13.00 -2.03 -25.75
C GLN A 57 13.22 -0.56 -25.40
N SER A 58 14.47 -0.17 -25.17
CA SER A 58 14.82 1.17 -24.70
C SER A 58 14.35 2.26 -25.65
N LYS A 59 14.54 2.09 -26.97
CA LYS A 59 14.05 3.06 -27.96
C LYS A 59 12.54 3.20 -27.96
N TYR A 60 11.80 2.09 -27.91
CA TYR A 60 10.34 2.14 -27.86
C TYR A 60 9.84 2.90 -26.63
N ILE A 61 10.46 2.65 -25.46
CA ILE A 61 10.15 3.38 -24.23
C ILE A 61 10.49 4.88 -24.37
N GLN A 62 11.64 5.23 -24.94
CA GLN A 62 12.03 6.63 -25.19
C GLN A 62 11.04 7.33 -26.11
N ASP A 63 10.71 6.73 -27.25
CA ASP A 63 9.77 7.27 -28.23
C ASP A 63 8.38 7.48 -27.61
N LEU A 64 7.93 6.53 -26.78
CA LEU A 64 6.67 6.63 -26.04
C LEU A 64 6.69 7.79 -25.03
N LEU A 65 7.79 7.97 -24.30
CA LEU A 65 7.95 9.07 -23.33
C LEU A 65 8.00 10.44 -24.02
N VAL A 66 8.68 10.56 -25.16
CA VAL A 66 8.69 11.80 -25.96
C VAL A 66 7.30 12.09 -26.50
N LYS A 67 6.63 11.10 -27.10
CA LYS A 67 5.27 11.23 -27.64
C LYS A 67 4.25 11.67 -26.58
N THR A 68 4.47 11.26 -25.32
CA THR A 68 3.59 11.58 -24.19
C THR A 68 4.06 12.78 -23.37
N THR A 69 5.15 13.46 -23.76
CA THR A 69 5.73 14.60 -23.03
C THR A 69 6.11 14.24 -21.58
N MET A 70 6.65 13.04 -21.37
CA MET A 70 7.05 12.46 -20.07
C MET A 70 8.56 12.14 -20.00
N ASN A 71 9.36 12.66 -20.93
CA ASN A 71 10.82 12.42 -20.97
C ASN A 71 11.56 12.98 -19.75
N GLU A 72 11.11 14.11 -19.19
CA GLU A 72 11.69 14.76 -18.01
C GLU A 72 11.01 14.36 -16.69
N ALA A 73 10.10 13.38 -16.72
CA ALA A 73 9.38 12.95 -15.53
C ALA A 73 10.28 12.14 -14.58
N ASN A 74 10.09 12.33 -13.27
CA ASN A 74 10.73 11.50 -12.25
C ASN A 74 10.28 10.04 -12.35
N SER A 75 11.22 9.09 -12.27
CA SER A 75 10.91 7.66 -12.30
C SER A 75 10.24 7.18 -11.00
N ILE A 76 9.67 5.97 -11.05
CA ILE A 76 9.13 5.25 -9.89
C ILE A 76 9.48 3.76 -9.98
N SER A 77 9.47 3.06 -8.85
CA SER A 77 9.87 1.64 -8.75
C SER A 77 8.77 0.63 -9.06
N SER A 78 7.48 1.04 -9.07
CA SER A 78 6.36 0.13 -9.33
C SER A 78 5.30 0.79 -10.23
N PRO A 79 4.77 0.08 -11.23
CA PRO A 79 3.73 0.61 -12.12
C PRO A 79 2.40 0.83 -11.41
N MET A 80 2.18 0.17 -10.27
CA MET A 80 0.95 0.25 -9.47
C MET A 80 1.24 0.72 -8.04
N VAL A 81 0.21 1.21 -7.35
CA VAL A 81 0.30 1.56 -5.92
C VAL A 81 0.22 0.26 -5.11
N GLY A 82 1.16 0.04 -4.19
CA GLY A 82 1.16 -1.13 -3.31
C GLY A 82 -0.10 -1.16 -2.44
N GLY A 83 -0.69 -2.34 -2.26
CA GLY A 83 -1.90 -2.51 -1.43
C GLY A 83 -3.21 -2.04 -2.08
N CYS A 84 -3.17 -1.47 -3.29
CA CYS A 84 -4.38 -1.09 -4.03
C CYS A 84 -5.13 -2.35 -4.48
N LYS A 85 -6.35 -2.53 -3.97
CA LYS A 85 -7.24 -3.64 -4.37
C LYS A 85 -8.34 -3.10 -5.29
N LEU A 86 -8.46 -3.71 -6.46
CA LEU A 86 -9.45 -3.33 -7.47
C LEU A 86 -10.64 -4.29 -7.43
N THR A 87 -11.84 -3.78 -7.68
CA THR A 87 -13.09 -4.52 -7.84
C THR A 87 -13.67 -4.26 -9.23
N GLN A 88 -14.39 -5.25 -9.78
CA GLN A 88 -15.08 -5.21 -11.07
C GLN A 88 -16.19 -4.16 -11.06
N THR A 89 -16.95 -4.13 -9.97
CA THR A 89 -17.84 -3.02 -9.65
C THR A 89 -17.03 -2.08 -8.76
N GLY A 90 -16.42 -1.05 -9.35
CA GLY A 90 -15.79 0.02 -8.58
C GLY A 90 -16.76 0.57 -7.52
N TYR A 91 -16.23 1.21 -6.49
CA TYR A 91 -17.04 1.60 -5.32
C TYR A 91 -18.14 2.63 -5.63
N GLU A 92 -18.09 3.32 -6.76
CA GLU A 92 -19.14 4.19 -7.28
C GLU A 92 -18.88 4.54 -8.76
N SER A 93 -19.92 4.82 -9.54
CA SER A 93 -19.76 5.42 -10.87
C SER A 93 -19.28 6.85 -10.71
N PHE A 94 -18.23 7.25 -11.43
CA PHE A 94 -17.87 8.66 -11.52
C PHE A 94 -19.04 9.45 -12.10
N SER A 95 -19.64 10.32 -11.29
CA SER A 95 -20.70 11.25 -11.72
C SER A 95 -20.17 12.26 -12.74
N ASP A 96 -18.90 12.67 -12.59
CA ASP A 96 -18.19 13.55 -13.50
C ASP A 96 -17.24 12.76 -14.45
N PRO A 97 -17.52 12.76 -15.78
CA PRO A 97 -16.63 12.20 -16.79
C PRO A 97 -15.23 12.84 -16.85
N SER A 98 -15.07 14.08 -16.39
CA SER A 98 -13.80 14.82 -16.42
C SER A 98 -12.85 14.35 -15.33
N LEU A 99 -13.37 14.13 -14.12
CA LEU A 99 -12.67 13.47 -13.02
C LEU A 99 -12.21 12.05 -13.41
N TYR A 100 -13.09 11.26 -14.03
CA TYR A 100 -12.73 9.92 -14.52
C TYR A 100 -11.55 9.98 -15.50
N ARG A 101 -11.61 10.86 -16.51
CA ARG A 101 -10.51 11.05 -17.47
C ARG A 101 -9.22 11.48 -16.78
N SER A 102 -9.30 12.36 -15.79
CA SER A 102 -8.14 12.85 -15.04
C SER A 102 -7.47 11.72 -14.24
N VAL A 103 -8.26 10.89 -13.56
CA VAL A 103 -7.76 9.72 -12.81
C VAL A 103 -7.13 8.69 -13.75
N VAL A 104 -7.76 8.39 -14.88
CA VAL A 104 -7.20 7.49 -15.91
C VAL A 104 -5.85 8.04 -16.43
N VAL A 105 -5.75 9.35 -16.66
CA VAL A 105 -4.51 10.01 -17.06
C VAL A 105 -3.44 9.88 -15.97
N LEU A 106 -3.78 9.98 -14.68
CA LEU A 106 -2.83 9.77 -13.58
C LEU A 106 -2.28 8.35 -13.55
N PHE A 107 -3.13 7.34 -13.75
CA PHE A 107 -2.70 5.94 -13.85
C PHE A 107 -1.76 5.72 -15.05
N MET A 108 -2.09 6.28 -16.22
CA MET A 108 -1.21 6.21 -17.39
C MET A 108 0.14 6.90 -17.13
N LYS A 109 0.13 8.08 -16.51
CA LYS A 109 1.37 8.78 -16.11
C LYS A 109 2.22 7.93 -15.16
N ARG A 110 1.61 7.20 -14.23
CA ARG A 110 2.33 6.29 -13.33
C ARG A 110 3.07 5.19 -14.09
N ILE A 111 2.39 4.53 -15.04
CA ILE A 111 3.01 3.50 -15.89
C ILE A 111 4.18 4.10 -16.69
N LEU A 112 4.01 5.28 -17.28
CA LEU A 112 5.07 5.95 -18.04
C LEU A 112 6.29 6.29 -17.15
N ARG A 113 6.07 6.74 -15.91
CA ARG A 113 7.15 6.98 -14.93
C ARG A 113 7.87 5.69 -14.52
N TYR A 114 7.16 4.57 -14.44
CA TYR A 114 7.78 3.26 -14.20
C TYR A 114 8.68 2.87 -15.37
N LEU A 115 8.16 2.98 -16.61
CA LEU A 115 8.93 2.71 -17.83
C LEU A 115 10.18 3.61 -17.93
N LYS A 116 10.08 4.88 -17.53
CA LYS A 116 11.24 5.78 -17.44
C LYS A 116 12.33 5.23 -16.52
N GLY A 117 11.94 4.65 -15.37
CA GLY A 117 12.88 4.03 -14.43
C GLY A 117 13.46 2.70 -14.90
N THR A 118 12.73 1.96 -15.74
CA THR A 118 13.09 0.63 -16.23
C THR A 118 13.52 0.62 -17.69
N ILE A 119 13.89 1.78 -18.24
CA ILE A 119 14.21 1.96 -19.66
C ILE A 119 15.37 1.08 -20.16
N ASN A 120 16.30 0.75 -19.26
CA ASN A 120 17.46 -0.09 -19.55
C ASN A 120 17.26 -1.55 -19.10
N PHE A 121 16.06 -1.92 -18.64
CA PHE A 121 15.78 -3.29 -18.24
C PHE A 121 15.54 -4.14 -19.48
N GLY A 122 15.99 -5.38 -19.42
CA GLY A 122 15.90 -6.32 -20.52
C GLY A 122 16.01 -7.75 -20.06
N LEU A 123 15.73 -8.67 -20.98
CA LEU A 123 15.89 -10.11 -20.76
C LEU A 123 17.30 -10.52 -21.17
N ALA A 124 18.09 -11.00 -20.22
CA ALA A 124 19.43 -11.50 -20.48
C ALA A 124 19.38 -13.01 -20.78
N MET A 125 19.81 -13.38 -21.99
CA MET A 125 19.97 -14.77 -22.44
C MET A 125 21.44 -15.14 -22.37
N GLN A 126 21.79 -16.07 -21.50
CA GLN A 126 23.14 -16.56 -21.29
C GLN A 126 23.40 -17.83 -22.11
N PRO A 127 24.60 -17.97 -22.71
CA PRO A 127 25.03 -19.22 -23.29
C PRO A 127 25.19 -20.28 -22.20
N ASN A 128 24.66 -21.47 -22.43
CA ASN A 128 24.88 -22.60 -21.55
C ASN A 128 26.12 -23.39 -22.01
N PHE A 129 27.25 -23.19 -21.31
CA PHE A 129 28.50 -23.87 -21.63
C PHE A 129 28.63 -25.26 -20.97
N SER A 130 27.70 -25.65 -20.10
CA SER A 130 27.73 -26.98 -19.49
C SER A 130 26.99 -27.98 -20.37
N VAL A 131 27.71 -29.01 -20.80
CA VAL A 131 27.18 -30.17 -21.56
C VAL A 131 26.23 -31.02 -20.69
N SER A 132 26.21 -30.82 -19.37
CA SER A 132 25.34 -31.55 -18.44
C SER A 132 23.89 -31.03 -18.48
N HIS A 133 23.16 -31.48 -19.50
CA HIS A 133 21.71 -31.38 -19.72
C HIS A 133 21.08 -29.97 -19.69
N TYR A 134 20.44 -29.58 -20.80
CA TYR A 134 19.47 -28.49 -20.86
C TYR A 134 18.31 -28.80 -19.90
N SER A 135 18.45 -28.43 -18.64
CA SER A 135 17.45 -28.69 -17.62
C SER A 135 16.37 -27.61 -17.68
N VAL A 136 15.11 -28.07 -17.68
CA VAL A 136 13.94 -27.20 -17.59
C VAL A 136 13.56 -27.09 -16.12
N HIS A 137 13.44 -25.87 -15.63
CA HIS A 137 13.02 -25.59 -14.26
C HIS A 137 11.90 -24.57 -14.28
N ALA A 138 10.98 -24.63 -13.32
CA ALA A 138 9.93 -23.64 -13.21
C ALA A 138 9.74 -23.22 -11.76
N TYR A 139 9.32 -21.97 -11.61
CA TYR A 139 8.78 -21.40 -10.39
C TYR A 139 7.31 -21.10 -10.64
N CYS A 140 6.47 -21.42 -9.66
CA CYS A 140 5.06 -21.06 -9.68
C CYS A 140 4.66 -20.50 -8.32
N ASP A 141 3.65 -19.64 -8.34
CA ASP A 141 3.09 -19.02 -7.16
C ASP A 141 1.58 -18.81 -7.34
N ALA A 142 0.87 -18.58 -6.23
CA ALA A 142 -0.55 -18.29 -6.22
C ALA A 142 -0.89 -17.24 -5.17
N ASP A 143 -1.55 -16.17 -5.61
CA ASP A 143 -2.13 -15.17 -4.72
C ASP A 143 -3.59 -15.55 -4.41
N TRP A 144 -3.78 -16.25 -3.29
CA TRP A 144 -5.05 -16.88 -2.90
C TRP A 144 -6.15 -15.87 -2.62
N ALA A 145 -7.29 -16.04 -3.29
CA ALA A 145 -8.47 -15.21 -3.12
C ALA A 145 -8.15 -13.70 -3.18
N SER A 146 -7.23 -13.34 -4.08
CA SER A 146 -6.78 -11.98 -4.31
C SER A 146 -7.84 -11.11 -4.99
N ASP A 147 -8.65 -11.72 -5.84
CA ASP A 147 -9.79 -11.04 -6.46
C ASP A 147 -10.86 -10.72 -5.41
N LEU A 148 -11.27 -9.46 -5.33
CA LEU A 148 -12.26 -9.02 -4.34
C LEU A 148 -13.69 -9.39 -4.74
N ASP A 149 -13.99 -9.56 -6.03
CA ASP A 149 -15.35 -9.75 -6.52
C ASP A 149 -15.76 -11.22 -6.48
N ASP A 150 -14.93 -12.10 -7.03
CA ASP A 150 -15.25 -13.52 -7.14
C ASP A 150 -14.38 -14.42 -6.25
N ARG A 151 -13.43 -13.83 -5.50
CA ARG A 151 -12.51 -14.54 -4.60
C ARG A 151 -11.67 -15.59 -5.30
N ARG A 152 -11.52 -15.53 -6.63
CA ARG A 152 -10.62 -16.43 -7.35
C ARG A 152 -9.18 -15.98 -7.17
N SER A 153 -8.28 -16.96 -7.14
CA SER A 153 -6.85 -16.70 -6.96
C SER A 153 -6.21 -16.28 -8.28
N THR A 154 -5.09 -15.56 -8.19
CA THR A 154 -4.24 -15.25 -9.35
C THR A 154 -3.00 -16.12 -9.30
N LEU A 155 -2.76 -16.88 -10.35
CA LEU A 155 -1.62 -17.77 -10.48
C LEU A 155 -0.50 -17.08 -11.24
N GLY A 156 0.75 -17.40 -10.93
CA GLY A 156 1.92 -16.95 -11.68
C GLY A 156 2.91 -18.07 -11.91
N ALA A 157 3.60 -18.06 -13.06
CA ALA A 157 4.70 -18.96 -13.31
C ALA A 157 5.82 -18.33 -14.15
N ALA A 158 7.04 -18.82 -13.94
CA ALA A 158 8.24 -18.48 -14.69
C ALA A 158 9.03 -19.77 -14.98
N ILE A 159 9.23 -20.09 -16.26
CA ILE A 159 9.88 -21.31 -16.74
C ILE A 159 11.21 -20.96 -17.40
N PHE A 160 12.25 -21.66 -16.97
CA PHE A 160 13.63 -21.47 -17.36
C PHE A 160 14.16 -22.68 -18.12
N LEU A 161 14.94 -22.43 -19.16
CA LEU A 161 15.79 -23.40 -19.84
C LEU A 161 17.24 -23.11 -19.48
N GLY A 162 17.84 -23.94 -18.63
CA GLY A 162 19.10 -23.61 -17.98
C GLY A 162 18.96 -22.31 -17.16
N PRO A 163 19.80 -21.29 -17.37
CA PRO A 163 19.70 -19.99 -16.68
C PRO A 163 18.69 -19.02 -17.33
N ASN A 164 18.11 -19.35 -18.48
CA ASN A 164 17.36 -18.39 -19.30
C ASN A 164 15.86 -18.50 -19.08
N LEU A 165 15.20 -17.38 -18.78
CA LEU A 165 13.73 -17.30 -18.72
C LEU A 165 13.16 -17.38 -20.13
N VAL A 166 12.39 -18.44 -20.43
CA VAL A 166 11.86 -18.69 -21.79
C VAL A 166 10.34 -18.56 -21.87
N TYR A 167 9.63 -18.66 -20.74
CA TYR A 167 8.18 -18.55 -20.70
C TYR A 167 7.71 -18.10 -19.33
N TRP A 168 6.72 -17.22 -19.26
CA TRP A 168 6.12 -16.76 -18.01
C TRP A 168 4.67 -16.36 -18.25
N TRP A 169 3.88 -16.35 -17.17
CA TRP A 169 2.51 -15.88 -17.23
C TRP A 169 1.98 -15.50 -15.83
N SER A 170 0.92 -14.69 -15.83
CA SER A 170 0.06 -14.46 -14.67
C SER A 170 -1.39 -14.62 -15.12
N LYS A 171 -2.18 -15.48 -14.44
CA LYS A 171 -3.52 -15.91 -14.89
C LYS A 171 -4.46 -16.05 -13.69
N LYS A 172 -5.66 -15.45 -13.78
CA LYS A 172 -6.75 -15.67 -12.81
C LYS A 172 -7.32 -17.08 -12.94
N GLN A 173 -7.59 -17.75 -11.81
CA GLN A 173 -8.20 -19.08 -11.79
C GLN A 173 -9.62 -19.06 -12.37
N SER A 174 -10.07 -20.19 -12.91
CA SER A 174 -11.45 -20.36 -13.38
C SER A 174 -12.43 -20.70 -12.25
N VAL A 175 -11.91 -21.20 -11.12
CA VAL A 175 -12.68 -21.64 -9.96
C VAL A 175 -12.13 -21.01 -8.69
N VAL A 176 -12.97 -20.92 -7.66
CA VAL A 176 -12.58 -20.42 -6.33
C VAL A 176 -11.91 -21.54 -5.55
N ALA A 177 -10.66 -21.35 -5.17
CA ALA A 177 -9.94 -22.25 -4.29
C ALA A 177 -10.42 -22.09 -2.83
N ARG A 178 -10.66 -23.20 -2.14
CA ARG A 178 -11.16 -23.23 -0.76
C ARG A 178 -10.08 -23.00 0.28
N SER A 179 -8.82 -23.05 -0.11
CA SER A 179 -7.65 -22.74 0.72
C SER A 179 -6.49 -22.22 -0.14
N SER A 180 -5.53 -21.54 0.49
CA SER A 180 -4.26 -21.16 -0.15
C SER A 180 -3.53 -22.37 -0.73
N THR A 181 -3.52 -23.46 0.03
CA THR A 181 -2.97 -24.76 -0.37
C THR A 181 -3.59 -25.30 -1.67
N GLU A 182 -4.91 -25.19 -1.84
CA GLU A 182 -5.58 -25.60 -3.08
C GLU A 182 -5.18 -24.68 -4.24
N ALA A 183 -5.09 -23.37 -4.01
CA ALA A 183 -4.68 -22.41 -5.03
C ALA A 183 -3.25 -22.67 -5.53
N GLU A 184 -2.32 -22.92 -4.61
CA GLU A 184 -0.94 -23.29 -4.91
C GLU A 184 -0.86 -24.61 -5.70
N TYR A 185 -1.64 -25.62 -5.30
CA TYR A 185 -1.68 -26.90 -6.01
C TYR A 185 -2.18 -26.74 -7.46
N GLN A 186 -3.20 -25.91 -7.67
CA GLN A 186 -3.68 -25.59 -9.02
C GLN A 186 -2.61 -24.85 -9.84
N SER A 187 -1.88 -23.90 -9.23
CA SER A 187 -0.76 -23.20 -9.87
C SER A 187 0.32 -24.16 -10.34
N LEU A 188 0.70 -25.09 -9.47
CA LEU A 188 1.67 -26.11 -9.82
C LEU A 188 1.17 -27.01 -10.94
N ALA A 189 -0.07 -27.51 -10.86
CA ALA A 189 -0.60 -28.44 -11.84
C ALA A 189 -0.55 -27.84 -13.25
N LEU A 190 -0.93 -26.57 -13.39
CA LEU A 190 -0.85 -25.84 -14.64
C LEU A 190 0.60 -25.64 -15.08
N THR A 191 1.47 -25.20 -14.17
CA THR A 191 2.90 -25.02 -14.48
C THR A 191 3.57 -26.32 -14.92
N THR A 192 3.20 -27.44 -14.30
CA THR A 192 3.71 -28.77 -14.65
C THR A 192 3.26 -29.19 -16.04
N ALA A 193 2.02 -28.91 -16.42
CA ALA A 193 1.53 -29.16 -17.77
C ALA A 193 2.34 -28.37 -18.82
N GLU A 194 2.61 -27.09 -18.56
CA GLU A 194 3.42 -26.22 -19.43
C GLU A 194 4.87 -26.74 -19.54
N VAL A 195 5.50 -27.09 -18.41
CA VAL A 195 6.84 -27.70 -18.39
C VAL A 195 6.88 -29.01 -19.18
N THR A 196 5.87 -29.86 -19.01
CA THR A 196 5.77 -31.15 -19.72
C THR A 196 5.65 -30.92 -21.24
N TRP A 197 4.87 -29.91 -21.65
CA TRP A 197 4.76 -29.53 -23.05
C TRP A 197 6.10 -29.02 -23.61
N ILE A 198 6.79 -28.12 -22.90
CA ILE A 198 8.12 -27.61 -23.31
C ILE A 198 9.14 -28.76 -23.41
N GLN A 199 9.17 -29.66 -22.42
CA GLN A 199 10.06 -30.83 -22.45
C GLN A 199 9.75 -31.74 -23.66
N SER A 200 8.48 -31.94 -23.99
CA SER A 200 8.08 -32.72 -25.16
C SER A 200 8.54 -32.06 -26.46
N LEU A 201 8.35 -30.75 -26.59
CA LEU A 201 8.83 -29.97 -27.74
C LEU A 201 10.35 -30.05 -27.88
N LEU A 202 11.11 -29.87 -26.80
CA LEU A 202 12.57 -29.95 -26.81
C LEU A 202 13.08 -31.36 -27.16
N ALA A 203 12.35 -32.41 -26.77
CA ALA A 203 12.66 -33.77 -27.16
C ALA A 203 12.39 -34.02 -28.66
N GLU A 204 11.29 -33.48 -29.20
CA GLU A 204 10.98 -33.55 -30.64
C GLU A 204 12.00 -32.80 -31.49
N LEU A 205 12.45 -31.63 -31.02
CA LEU A 205 13.53 -30.84 -31.62
C LEU A 205 14.93 -31.47 -31.42
N LYS A 206 15.02 -32.61 -30.73
CA LYS A 206 16.28 -33.32 -30.43
C LYS A 206 17.31 -32.48 -29.67
N VAL A 207 16.83 -31.54 -28.85
CA VAL A 207 17.67 -30.70 -27.98
C VAL A 207 17.96 -31.41 -26.64
N ILE A 208 17.02 -32.23 -26.17
CA ILE A 208 17.14 -33.05 -24.95
C ILE A 208 16.93 -34.53 -25.31
N GLU A 209 17.83 -35.43 -24.90
CA GLU A 209 17.60 -36.87 -25.00
C GLU A 209 16.49 -37.31 -24.05
N LYS A 210 15.53 -38.11 -24.55
CA LYS A 210 14.47 -38.71 -23.72
C LYS A 210 15.07 -39.59 -22.61
N GLN A 211 15.24 -39.04 -21.41
CA GLN A 211 15.03 -39.80 -20.19
C GLN A 211 13.63 -39.48 -19.67
N VAL A 212 12.63 -40.19 -20.18
CA VAL A 212 11.29 -40.15 -19.60
C VAL A 212 11.35 -40.90 -18.27
N GLN A 213 11.59 -40.18 -17.16
CA GLN A 213 11.21 -40.68 -15.84
C GLN A 213 9.75 -40.33 -15.59
N VAL A 214 8.86 -41.32 -15.78
CA VAL A 214 7.48 -41.21 -15.27
C VAL A 214 7.52 -41.44 -13.76
N VAL A 215 7.58 -40.36 -12.98
CA VAL A 215 7.45 -40.44 -11.52
C VAL A 215 5.96 -40.53 -11.18
N ARG A 216 5.51 -41.73 -10.78
CA ARG A 216 4.19 -41.93 -10.17
C ARG A 216 4.22 -41.38 -8.74
N VAL A 217 3.66 -40.19 -8.53
CA VAL A 217 3.46 -39.63 -7.18
C VAL A 217 2.43 -40.49 -6.45
N ARG A 218 2.81 -41.10 -5.32
CA ARG A 218 1.88 -41.89 -4.50
C ARG A 218 1.00 -40.92 -3.72
N ALA A 219 -0.26 -41.29 -3.45
CA ALA A 219 -1.20 -40.47 -2.70
C ALA A 219 -0.70 -40.06 -1.29
N ALA A 220 0.30 -40.76 -0.74
CA ALA A 220 0.94 -40.40 0.52
C ALA A 220 1.88 -39.16 0.44
N ASP A 221 2.26 -38.74 -0.77
CA ASP A 221 3.09 -37.57 -1.04
C ASP A 221 2.25 -36.32 -1.37
N GLN A 222 0.91 -36.41 -1.28
CA GLN A 222 -0.01 -35.26 -1.37
C GLN A 222 -0.04 -34.47 -0.06
N ARG A 223 1.05 -33.76 0.25
CA ARG A 223 1.01 -32.66 1.22
C ARG A 223 1.44 -31.40 0.50
N ALA A 224 0.47 -30.54 0.25
CA ALA A 224 0.59 -29.41 -0.66
C ALA A 224 1.48 -28.25 -0.14
N ASP A 225 2.21 -28.44 0.96
CA ASP A 225 3.38 -27.61 1.30
C ASP A 225 4.64 -27.94 0.47
N ILE A 226 4.67 -29.06 -0.27
CA ILE A 226 5.86 -29.54 -1.00
C ILE A 226 6.29 -28.63 -2.18
N LEU A 227 5.53 -27.57 -2.53
CA LEU A 227 5.57 -27.03 -3.90
C LEU A 227 5.99 -25.56 -4.04
N THR A 228 6.14 -24.80 -2.96
CA THR A 228 6.70 -23.44 -3.03
C THR A 228 8.23 -23.44 -2.86
N LYS A 229 8.92 -23.66 -4.00
CA LYS A 229 10.29 -23.22 -4.39
C LYS A 229 11.14 -24.36 -4.99
N ALA A 230 11.24 -24.30 -6.33
CA ALA A 230 12.04 -25.08 -7.27
C ALA A 230 11.74 -26.60 -7.38
N LEU A 231 11.27 -27.01 -8.56
CA LEU A 231 11.11 -28.41 -8.95
C LEU A 231 12.46 -29.02 -9.40
N ILE A 232 13.34 -29.44 -8.47
CA ILE A 232 14.49 -30.34 -8.75
C ILE A 232 14.73 -31.31 -7.57
N PRO A 233 15.07 -32.60 -7.80
CA PRO A 233 15.12 -33.63 -6.78
C PRO A 233 16.52 -33.85 -6.21
N SER A 234 16.80 -33.34 -5.01
CA SER A 234 17.55 -34.03 -3.94
C SER A 234 17.98 -33.06 -2.84
N ASN A 235 17.77 -33.49 -1.60
CA ASN A 235 18.20 -32.85 -0.34
C ASN A 235 17.37 -31.65 0.14
N PHE A 236 16.12 -31.90 0.58
CA PHE A 236 15.29 -30.84 1.16
C PHE A 236 14.75 -31.09 2.57
N THR A 237 14.84 -32.30 3.10
CA THR A 237 14.37 -32.59 4.46
C THR A 237 15.24 -31.93 5.54
N ALA A 238 16.47 -31.50 5.22
CA ALA A 238 17.37 -30.83 6.16
C ALA A 238 17.27 -29.29 6.16
N TYR A 239 16.70 -28.65 5.12
CA TYR A 239 16.86 -27.21 4.90
C TYR A 239 15.64 -26.34 5.24
N ARG A 240 14.40 -26.87 5.19
CA ARG A 240 13.20 -26.05 5.47
C ARG A 240 12.91 -25.81 6.95
N SER A 241 13.14 -26.80 7.81
CA SER A 241 13.18 -26.60 9.26
C SER A 241 14.31 -25.61 9.67
N PHE A 242 15.34 -25.49 8.82
CA PHE A 242 16.47 -24.61 9.07
C PHE A 242 16.15 -23.12 8.83
N THR A 243 15.29 -22.74 7.87
CA THR A 243 15.11 -21.31 7.51
C THR A 243 14.23 -20.52 8.49
N GLY A 244 13.06 -21.05 8.89
CA GLY A 244 12.19 -20.38 9.87
C GLY A 244 12.83 -20.34 11.27
N ARG A 245 13.41 -21.47 11.70
CA ARG A 245 14.18 -21.53 12.95
C ARG A 245 15.43 -20.67 12.91
N ARG A 246 16.08 -20.49 11.74
CA ARG A 246 17.20 -19.55 11.58
C ARG A 246 16.73 -18.11 11.68
N LYS A 247 15.64 -17.70 11.04
CA LYS A 247 15.06 -16.35 11.20
C LYS A 247 14.77 -16.05 12.67
N LEU A 248 14.05 -16.94 13.37
CA LEU A 248 13.71 -16.77 14.78
C LEU A 248 14.96 -16.77 15.68
N LYS A 249 15.95 -17.60 15.37
CA LYS A 249 17.24 -17.65 16.07
C LYS A 249 18.07 -16.38 15.83
N ASP A 250 18.10 -15.88 14.61
CA ASP A 250 18.82 -14.66 14.24
C ASP A 250 18.15 -13.44 14.90
N LEU A 251 16.82 -13.40 14.96
CA LEU A 251 16.07 -12.40 15.71
C LEU A 251 16.39 -12.47 17.22
N LEU A 252 16.36 -13.66 17.83
CA LEU A 252 16.73 -13.84 19.25
C LEU A 252 18.18 -13.44 19.56
N LEU A 253 19.10 -13.56 18.59
CA LEU A 253 20.51 -13.22 18.76
C LEU A 253 20.78 -11.70 18.78
N GLN A 254 19.82 -10.87 18.35
CA GLN A 254 19.94 -9.42 18.45
C GLN A 254 20.03 -8.97 19.92
N SER A 255 20.82 -7.93 20.20
CA SER A 255 21.16 -7.48 21.57
C SER A 255 19.92 -7.26 22.44
N ASP A 256 18.87 -6.69 21.86
CA ASP A 256 17.69 -6.25 22.61
C ASP A 256 16.74 -7.42 22.93
N ASN A 257 16.87 -8.53 22.19
CA ASN A 257 16.11 -9.76 22.38
C ASN A 257 16.79 -10.73 23.38
N ARG A 258 18.02 -10.42 23.81
CA ARG A 258 18.74 -11.20 24.84
C ARG A 258 18.24 -10.93 26.26
N LEU A 259 17.38 -9.92 26.44
CA LEU A 259 16.73 -9.60 27.70
C LEU A 259 15.22 -9.76 27.54
N CYS A 260 14.57 -10.35 28.54
CA CYS A 260 13.12 -10.52 28.59
C CYS A 260 12.42 -9.17 28.46
N ALA A 261 11.44 -9.08 27.56
CA ALA A 261 10.72 -7.85 27.25
C ALA A 261 10.06 -7.18 28.46
N ASP A 262 9.68 -7.95 29.50
CA ASP A 262 8.89 -7.41 30.62
C ASP A 262 9.68 -7.23 31.92
N CYS A 263 10.78 -7.97 32.11
CA CYS A 263 11.52 -7.94 33.37
C CYS A 263 13.05 -7.91 33.25
N ASN A 264 13.55 -7.80 32.01
CA ASN A 264 14.97 -7.78 31.68
C ASN A 264 15.77 -9.00 32.17
N ALA A 265 15.11 -10.11 32.52
CA ALA A 265 15.80 -11.36 32.81
C ALA A 265 16.56 -11.84 31.55
N PRO A 266 17.82 -12.29 31.69
CA PRO A 266 18.65 -12.66 30.54
C PRO A 266 18.16 -13.95 29.87
N ASP A 267 18.52 -14.09 28.60
CA ASP A 267 18.31 -15.26 27.74
C ASP A 267 16.87 -15.80 27.75
N PRO A 268 15.88 -15.00 27.28
CA PRO A 268 14.51 -15.45 27.17
C PRO A 268 14.41 -16.65 26.21
N LYS A 269 13.66 -17.68 26.63
CA LYS A 269 13.45 -18.94 25.87
C LYS A 269 12.02 -19.13 25.38
N TRP A 270 11.18 -18.15 25.63
CA TRP A 270 9.77 -18.13 25.26
C TRP A 270 9.49 -16.87 24.47
N ALA A 271 8.44 -16.88 23.67
CA ALA A 271 8.00 -15.71 22.94
C ALA A 271 6.48 -15.67 22.85
N SER A 272 5.94 -14.47 22.66
CA SER A 272 4.54 -14.25 22.31
C SER A 272 4.47 -13.92 20.83
N ALA A 273 4.09 -14.90 20.01
CA ALA A 273 4.17 -14.81 18.55
C ALA A 273 3.36 -13.64 17.96
N ASN A 274 2.19 -13.38 18.51
CA ASN A 274 1.28 -12.32 18.05
C ASN A 274 1.62 -10.92 18.58
N ILE A 275 2.38 -10.82 19.68
CA ILE A 275 2.82 -9.54 20.26
C ILE A 275 4.20 -9.15 19.71
N GLY A 276 5.02 -10.13 19.31
CA GLY A 276 6.35 -9.87 18.78
C GLY A 276 7.46 -9.81 19.84
N VAL A 277 7.27 -10.42 21.03
CA VAL A 277 8.21 -10.31 22.16
C VAL A 277 8.80 -11.64 22.61
N PHE A 278 10.08 -11.65 22.97
CA PHE A 278 10.79 -12.69 23.71
C PHE A 278 10.73 -12.45 25.22
N ILE A 279 10.31 -13.47 25.95
CA ILE A 279 10.04 -13.42 27.40
C ILE A 279 10.67 -14.60 28.14
N CYS A 280 10.95 -14.40 29.43
CA CYS A 280 11.49 -15.44 30.30
C CYS A 280 10.39 -16.42 30.77
N LEU A 281 10.79 -17.58 31.31
CA LEU A 281 9.85 -18.60 31.80
C LEU A 281 8.86 -18.06 32.86
N LYS A 282 9.32 -17.18 33.76
CA LYS A 282 8.47 -16.58 34.79
C LYS A 282 7.42 -15.60 34.21
N CYS A 283 7.76 -14.84 33.16
CA CYS A 283 6.79 -13.97 32.48
C CYS A 283 5.86 -14.76 31.55
N CYS A 284 6.36 -15.82 30.91
CA CYS A 284 5.57 -16.77 30.12
C CYS A 284 4.36 -17.30 30.91
N GLY A 285 4.54 -17.64 32.19
CA GLY A 285 3.43 -18.06 33.05
C GLY A 285 2.31 -17.02 33.18
N VAL A 286 2.67 -15.73 33.27
CA VAL A 286 1.70 -14.63 33.31
C VAL A 286 1.02 -14.44 31.97
N HIS A 287 1.78 -14.43 30.87
CA HIS A 287 1.23 -14.29 29.51
C HIS A 287 0.20 -15.37 29.17
N ARG A 288 0.44 -16.62 29.62
CA ARG A 288 -0.55 -17.71 29.47
C ARG A 288 -1.87 -17.41 30.18
N SER A 289 -1.86 -16.62 31.26
CA SER A 289 -3.06 -16.22 32.00
C SER A 289 -3.85 -15.07 31.37
N LEU A 290 -3.32 -14.40 30.33
CA LEU A 290 -4.03 -13.36 29.59
C LEU A 290 -5.00 -13.95 28.54
N GLY A 291 -4.75 -15.19 28.12
CA GLY A 291 -5.48 -15.85 27.05
C GLY A 291 -4.86 -15.62 25.67
N THR A 292 -5.06 -16.59 24.77
CA THR A 292 -4.40 -16.65 23.46
C THR A 292 -4.81 -15.55 22.49
N HIS A 293 -5.96 -14.91 22.72
CA HIS A 293 -6.44 -13.75 21.96
C HIS A 293 -5.64 -12.46 22.28
N ILE A 294 -4.96 -12.42 23.44
CA ILE A 294 -4.07 -11.31 23.83
C ILE A 294 -2.62 -11.73 23.62
N SER A 295 -2.20 -12.88 24.16
CA SER A 295 -0.83 -13.38 24.05
C SER A 295 -0.78 -14.87 23.71
N LYS A 296 -0.22 -15.18 22.53
CA LYS A 296 0.01 -16.53 22.05
C LYS A 296 1.44 -16.97 22.37
N VAL A 297 1.60 -17.71 23.47
CA VAL A 297 2.92 -18.07 24.02
C VAL A 297 3.45 -19.39 23.49
N LEU A 298 4.67 -19.36 22.95
CA LEU A 298 5.40 -20.51 22.42
C LEU A 298 6.83 -20.55 22.96
N SER A 299 7.37 -21.75 23.17
CA SER A 299 8.79 -21.96 23.43
C SER A 299 9.57 -21.76 22.13
N VAL A 300 10.65 -20.99 22.19
CA VAL A 300 11.50 -20.73 21.01
C VAL A 300 12.15 -22.02 20.48
N THR A 301 12.39 -22.99 21.36
CA THR A 301 13.12 -24.23 20.99
C THR A 301 12.31 -25.51 21.11
N LEU A 302 11.28 -25.54 21.97
CA LEU A 302 10.56 -26.77 22.32
C LEU A 302 9.21 -26.90 21.61
N ASP A 303 8.61 -25.79 21.19
CA ASP A 303 7.33 -25.79 20.50
C ASP A 303 7.55 -25.70 18.99
N ASP A 304 6.60 -26.24 18.23
CA ASP A 304 6.55 -26.05 16.79
C ASP A 304 5.92 -24.70 16.47
N TRP A 305 6.59 -23.94 15.61
CA TRP A 305 6.15 -22.62 15.14
C TRP A 305 5.61 -22.74 13.72
N SER A 306 4.47 -22.12 13.45
CA SER A 306 4.01 -21.91 12.07
C SER A 306 4.76 -20.73 11.43
N GLU A 307 4.80 -20.69 10.09
CA GLU A 307 5.45 -19.57 9.40
C GLU A 307 4.74 -18.24 9.68
N ASP A 308 3.40 -18.22 9.76
CA ASP A 308 2.63 -17.02 10.16
C ASP A 308 3.06 -16.47 11.54
N GLU A 309 3.42 -17.34 12.48
CA GLU A 309 3.88 -16.95 13.81
C GLU A 309 5.30 -16.39 13.78
N ILE A 310 6.15 -16.92 12.90
CA ILE A 310 7.51 -16.42 12.69
C ILE A 310 7.46 -15.07 11.98
N ASP A 311 6.66 -14.95 10.93
CA ASP A 311 6.52 -13.71 10.17
C ASP A 311 5.86 -12.61 11.03
N ALA A 312 4.89 -12.93 11.88
CA ALA A 312 4.36 -11.98 12.88
C ALA A 312 5.43 -11.48 13.87
N MET A 313 6.34 -12.36 14.32
CA MET A 313 7.49 -11.96 15.15
C MET A 313 8.46 -11.04 14.38
N MET A 314 8.71 -11.33 13.09
CA MET A 314 9.61 -10.55 12.24
C MET A 314 9.02 -9.18 11.88
N GLU A 315 7.71 -9.10 11.65
CA GLU A 315 6.99 -7.86 11.33
C GLU A 315 7.06 -6.86 12.48
N VAL A 316 6.89 -7.33 13.72
CA VAL A 316 7.08 -6.48 14.90
C VAL A 316 8.57 -6.14 15.10
N GLY A 317 9.48 -7.05 14.78
CA GLY A 317 10.92 -6.81 14.86
C GLY A 317 11.54 -7.04 16.25
N GLY A 318 10.84 -7.70 17.17
CA GLY A 318 11.34 -8.10 18.49
C GLY A 318 11.14 -7.08 19.61
N ASN A 319 11.85 -7.27 20.72
CA ASN A 319 11.61 -6.63 22.01
C ASN A 319 11.77 -5.11 22.00
N ALA A 320 12.80 -4.57 21.35
CA ALA A 320 13.01 -3.13 21.30
C ALA A 320 11.86 -2.42 20.59
N SER A 321 11.48 -2.94 19.42
CA SER A 321 10.36 -2.43 18.64
C SER A 321 9.04 -2.58 19.39
N ALA A 322 8.75 -3.77 19.93
CA ALA A 322 7.55 -3.98 20.73
C ALA A 322 7.50 -3.08 21.99
N ASN A 323 8.63 -2.86 22.68
CA ASN A 323 8.66 -1.95 23.83
C ASN A 323 8.50 -0.48 23.43
N SER A 324 8.99 -0.07 22.24
CA SER A 324 8.73 1.28 21.73
C SER A 324 7.24 1.55 21.53
N ILE A 325 6.46 0.50 21.30
CA ILE A 325 5.00 0.54 21.21
C ILE A 325 4.40 0.44 22.61
N TYR A 326 4.53 -0.73 23.25
CA TYR A 326 3.85 -1.08 24.50
C TYR A 326 4.41 -0.43 25.77
N GLU A 327 5.56 0.25 25.70
CA GLU A 327 6.14 1.03 26.81
C GLU A 327 6.37 2.50 26.41
N ALA A 328 5.73 2.97 25.32
CA ALA A 328 5.89 4.34 24.80
C ALA A 328 5.67 5.42 25.86
N TYR A 329 4.78 5.17 26.82
CA TYR A 329 4.47 6.09 27.91
C TYR A 329 4.26 5.34 29.23
N ILE A 330 5.33 5.11 29.99
CA ILE A 330 5.22 4.56 31.35
C ILE A 330 4.84 5.69 32.32
N PRO A 331 3.67 5.66 32.99
CA PRO A 331 3.24 6.70 33.91
C PRO A 331 4.17 6.84 35.14
N GLU A 332 4.24 8.04 35.71
CA GLU A 332 4.98 8.28 36.96
C GLU A 332 4.49 7.33 38.08
N GLY A 333 5.44 6.62 38.71
CA GLY A 333 5.16 5.63 39.75
C GLY A 333 5.11 4.17 39.28
N TYR A 334 5.15 3.90 37.96
CA TYR A 334 5.35 2.55 37.44
C TYR A 334 6.84 2.28 37.22
N THR A 335 7.31 1.15 37.73
CA THR A 335 8.67 0.66 37.49
C THR A 335 8.63 -0.71 36.83
N LYS A 336 9.43 -0.86 35.77
CA LYS A 336 9.61 -2.14 35.10
C LYS A 336 10.19 -3.15 36.10
N PRO A 337 9.57 -4.31 36.31
CA PRO A 337 10.04 -5.28 37.28
C PRO A 337 11.44 -5.79 36.92
N GLY A 338 12.28 -6.05 37.92
CA GLY A 338 13.59 -6.68 37.70
C GLY A 338 13.51 -8.21 37.52
N PRO A 339 14.62 -8.89 37.20
CA PRO A 339 14.68 -10.35 37.06
C PRO A 339 14.25 -11.11 38.33
N ASP A 340 14.43 -10.52 39.50
CA ASP A 340 14.10 -11.12 40.80
C ASP A 340 12.71 -10.73 41.32
N ALA A 341 11.95 -9.94 40.56
CA ALA A 341 10.61 -9.52 40.95
C ALA A 341 9.67 -10.73 41.14
N GLY A 342 8.81 -10.61 42.16
CA GLY A 342 7.79 -11.62 42.49
C GLY A 342 6.72 -11.74 41.40
N HIS A 343 5.95 -12.83 41.45
CA HIS A 343 4.88 -13.10 40.47
C HIS A 343 3.85 -11.98 40.38
N GLU A 344 3.45 -11.41 41.51
CA GLU A 344 2.44 -10.34 41.57
C GLU A 344 2.90 -9.06 40.86
N GLN A 345 4.14 -8.63 41.10
CA GLN A 345 4.74 -7.46 40.45
C GLN A 345 4.83 -7.65 38.93
N ARG A 346 5.25 -8.84 38.48
CA ARG A 346 5.28 -9.20 37.05
C ARG A 346 3.89 -9.22 36.44
N SER A 347 2.91 -9.82 37.14
CA SER A 347 1.52 -9.92 36.69
C SER A 347 0.91 -8.55 36.48
N LYS A 348 1.08 -7.65 37.47
CA LYS A 348 0.59 -6.28 37.40
C LYS A 348 1.19 -5.55 36.20
N PHE A 349 2.51 -5.58 36.03
CA PHE A 349 3.18 -4.89 34.93
C PHE A 349 2.75 -5.43 33.55
N ILE A 350 2.72 -6.75 33.37
CA ILE A 350 2.38 -7.40 32.09
C ILE A 350 0.91 -7.14 31.71
N ARG A 351 -0.02 -7.19 32.68
CA ARG A 351 -1.44 -6.88 32.44
C ARG A 351 -1.63 -5.41 32.08
N SER A 352 -1.01 -4.50 32.83
CA SER A 352 -0.99 -3.07 32.48
C SER A 352 -0.42 -2.83 31.08
N LYS A 353 0.62 -3.57 30.69
CA LYS A 353 1.30 -3.42 29.39
C LYS A 353 0.48 -3.92 28.20
N TYR A 354 -0.07 -5.14 28.27
CA TYR A 354 -0.66 -5.80 27.09
C TYR A 354 -2.18 -5.99 27.16
N GLU A 355 -2.75 -6.20 28.34
CA GLU A 355 -4.20 -6.46 28.52
C GLU A 355 -4.97 -5.14 28.69
N LEU A 356 -4.49 -4.26 29.56
CA LEU A 356 -5.09 -2.95 29.83
C LEU A 356 -4.47 -1.83 28.97
N GLN A 357 -3.29 -2.09 28.41
CA GLN A 357 -2.54 -1.17 27.54
C GLN A 357 -2.37 0.24 28.15
N GLU A 358 -2.16 0.30 29.46
CA GLU A 358 -2.05 1.55 30.23
C GLU A 358 -0.86 2.40 29.81
N PHE A 359 0.17 1.77 29.24
CA PHE A 359 1.43 2.40 28.83
C PHE A 359 1.43 2.86 27.36
N LEU A 360 0.35 2.59 26.63
CA LEU A 360 0.09 3.18 25.34
C LEU A 360 -0.50 4.59 25.53
N LYS A 361 -0.25 5.48 24.55
CA LYS A 361 -1.03 6.73 24.46
C LYS A 361 -2.53 6.38 24.50
N PRO A 362 -3.39 7.17 25.17
CA PRO A 362 -4.82 6.86 25.29
C PRO A 362 -5.52 6.54 23.95
N SER A 363 -5.03 7.10 22.84
CA SER A 363 -5.49 6.88 21.47
C SER A 363 -5.16 5.50 20.86
N LEU A 364 -4.30 4.69 21.48
CA LEU A 364 -3.86 3.38 20.98
C LEU A 364 -4.37 2.21 21.83
N ARG A 365 -5.25 2.46 22.81
CA ARG A 365 -5.77 1.43 23.72
C ARG A 365 -6.89 0.62 23.06
N ILE A 366 -6.61 -0.63 22.75
CA ILE A 366 -7.54 -1.62 22.21
C ILE A 366 -8.16 -2.40 23.38
N VAL A 367 -9.17 -1.86 24.06
CA VAL A 367 -10.02 -2.69 24.93
C VAL A 367 -11.48 -2.56 24.52
N SER A 368 -11.97 -3.66 23.95
CA SER A 368 -13.38 -3.93 23.68
C SER A 368 -14.12 -4.16 25.01
N GLY A 369 -15.09 -3.30 25.33
CA GLY A 369 -15.87 -3.43 26.55
C GLY A 369 -16.78 -4.67 26.53
N LYS A 370 -16.62 -5.57 27.50
CA LYS A 370 -17.72 -6.39 28.02
C LYS A 370 -17.67 -6.45 29.54
N SER A 371 -18.77 -6.00 30.13
CA SER A 371 -19.09 -6.04 31.55
C SER A 371 -19.28 -7.48 32.07
N SER A 372 -18.66 -7.80 33.20
CA SER A 372 -19.24 -8.72 34.18
C SER A 372 -18.83 -8.33 35.61
N LEU A 373 -19.84 -8.14 36.46
CA LEU A 373 -19.75 -7.83 37.88
C LEU A 373 -19.03 -8.94 38.68
N GLN A 374 -18.16 -8.58 39.63
CA GLN A 374 -18.39 -8.71 41.10
C GLN A 374 -17.11 -8.48 41.93
N SER A 375 -17.24 -7.57 42.92
CA SER A 375 -16.63 -7.54 44.28
C SER A 375 -15.11 -7.72 44.44
N SER A 376 -14.33 -6.88 45.16
CA SER A 376 -14.64 -6.09 46.37
C SER A 376 -13.42 -5.23 46.83
N SER A 377 -13.73 -4.13 47.55
CA SER A 377 -12.92 -3.43 48.59
C SER A 377 -11.72 -2.57 48.13
N ALA A 378 -11.51 -1.30 48.54
CA ALA A 378 -12.05 -0.48 49.62
C ALA A 378 -11.84 1.05 49.39
N LYS A 379 -12.84 1.83 49.82
CA LYS A 379 -12.87 3.15 50.51
C LYS A 379 -11.84 4.27 50.20
N SER A 380 -12.34 5.43 49.77
CA SER A 380 -12.54 6.65 50.60
C SER A 380 -13.16 7.78 49.74
N SER A 381 -14.46 8.03 49.90
CA SER A 381 -15.07 9.21 50.54
C SER A 381 -14.64 10.58 49.99
N PHE A 382 -15.54 11.27 49.27
CA PHE A 382 -16.12 12.56 49.71
C PHE A 382 -17.38 12.90 48.89
N MET A 383 -18.37 13.44 49.60
CA MET A 383 -19.75 13.83 49.28
C MET A 383 -19.90 14.88 48.17
N ASP A 384 -21.08 15.27 47.68
CA ASP A 384 -22.43 14.70 47.45
C ASP A 384 -23.29 15.89 46.94
N SER A 385 -24.39 15.60 46.23
CA SER A 385 -25.50 16.53 45.86
C SER A 385 -25.26 17.57 44.75
N PHE A 386 -26.07 17.75 43.69
CA PHE A 386 -27.54 17.65 43.56
C PHE A 386 -28.04 17.14 42.18
N LYS A 387 -29.20 16.46 42.19
CA LYS A 387 -30.00 16.00 41.03
C LYS A 387 -30.84 17.13 40.40
N SER A 388 -31.01 17.11 39.07
CA SER A 388 -32.34 17.29 38.45
C SER A 388 -32.42 16.70 37.02
N THR A 389 -33.41 15.81 36.86
CA THR A 389 -34.30 15.53 35.71
C THR A 389 -33.77 15.43 34.27
N GLY A 390 -34.11 14.30 33.64
CA GLY A 390 -33.61 13.89 32.33
C GLY A 390 -34.12 14.68 31.12
N SER A 391 -33.31 14.62 30.06
CA SER A 391 -33.78 14.22 28.74
C SER A 391 -32.69 13.36 28.11
N SER A 392 -33.09 12.26 27.45
CA SER A 392 -32.16 11.34 26.81
C SER A 392 -31.55 11.99 25.57
N GLN A 393 -30.25 12.23 25.58
CA GLN A 393 -29.48 12.40 24.35
C GLN A 393 -28.46 11.27 24.23
N ARG A 394 -28.51 10.60 23.07
CA ARG A 394 -27.58 9.56 22.64
C ARG A 394 -26.15 10.13 22.71
N MET A 395 -25.22 9.43 23.39
CA MET A 395 -23.80 9.72 23.26
C MET A 395 -23.32 9.16 21.91
N GLU A 396 -22.89 10.07 21.03
CA GLU A 396 -22.22 9.79 19.76
C GLU A 396 -20.84 9.17 19.98
N GLY A 397 -20.43 8.28 19.07
CA GLY A 397 -19.15 7.57 19.11
C GLY A 397 -17.94 8.49 18.90
N MET A 398 -16.75 8.03 19.29
CA MET A 398 -15.49 8.76 19.06
C MET A 398 -15.26 8.95 17.55
N VAL A 399 -15.00 10.19 17.12
CA VAL A 399 -14.68 10.55 15.73
C VAL A 399 -13.16 10.51 15.56
N GLU A 400 -12.68 9.70 14.61
CA GLU A 400 -11.26 9.66 14.23
C GLU A 400 -10.94 10.72 13.17
N PHE A 401 -9.75 11.33 13.27
CA PHE A 401 -9.29 12.41 12.39
C PHE A 401 -8.07 11.98 11.58
N ILE A 402 -8.04 12.32 10.28
CA ILE A 402 -6.99 11.95 9.32
C ILE A 402 -5.92 13.03 9.13
N GLY A 403 -6.18 14.25 9.60
CA GLY A 403 -5.29 15.39 9.43
C GLY A 403 -5.89 16.69 9.97
N MET A 404 -5.13 17.77 9.85
CA MET A 404 -5.57 19.13 10.13
C MET A 404 -5.64 19.93 8.84
N LEU A 405 -6.72 20.67 8.66
CA LEU A 405 -6.90 21.62 7.58
C LEU A 405 -6.76 23.03 8.13
N LYS A 406 -5.76 23.75 7.65
CA LYS A 406 -5.63 25.18 7.91
C LYS A 406 -6.37 25.95 6.81
N VAL A 407 -7.39 26.70 7.18
CA VAL A 407 -8.23 27.48 6.26
C VAL A 407 -7.97 28.97 6.50
N LYS A 408 -7.54 29.68 5.47
CA LYS A 408 -7.39 31.13 5.48
C LYS A 408 -8.52 31.78 4.68
N VAL A 409 -9.36 32.54 5.36
CA VAL A 409 -10.39 33.38 4.73
C VAL A 409 -9.76 34.72 4.38
N ILE A 410 -9.52 34.97 3.09
CA ILE A 410 -8.74 36.12 2.63
C ILE A 410 -9.63 37.36 2.54
N LYS A 411 -10.61 37.34 1.63
CA LYS A 411 -11.50 38.48 1.36
C LYS A 411 -12.80 38.06 0.68
N GLY A 412 -13.81 38.90 0.82
CA GLY A 412 -15.03 38.89 0.02
C GLY A 412 -14.97 40.00 -1.03
N THR A 413 -15.61 39.77 -2.18
CA THR A 413 -15.71 40.76 -3.26
C THR A 413 -17.16 40.87 -3.69
N ASN A 414 -17.67 42.12 -3.79
CA ASN A 414 -19.02 42.43 -4.25
C ASN A 414 -20.13 41.59 -3.57
N LEU A 415 -20.05 41.45 -2.24
CA LEU A 415 -21.04 40.73 -1.45
C LEU A 415 -22.41 41.40 -1.52
N ALA A 416 -23.46 40.62 -1.30
CA ALA A 416 -24.84 41.09 -1.35
C ALA A 416 -25.15 42.15 -0.28
N ILE A 417 -26.08 43.04 -0.59
CA ILE A 417 -26.58 44.07 0.31
C ILE A 417 -27.76 43.49 1.10
N ARG A 418 -27.71 43.57 2.43
CA ARG A 418 -28.79 43.13 3.32
C ARG A 418 -29.29 44.26 4.22
N ASP A 419 -28.47 45.28 4.47
CA ASP A 419 -28.90 46.58 5.01
C ASP A 419 -29.29 47.60 3.91
N ILE A 420 -29.70 48.81 4.34
CA ILE A 420 -30.14 49.92 3.47
C ILE A 420 -29.18 50.21 2.30
N LYS A 421 -27.85 50.11 2.51
CA LYS A 421 -26.84 50.41 1.49
C LYS A 421 -25.60 49.51 1.53
N SER A 422 -25.48 48.63 2.50
CA SER A 422 -24.29 47.81 2.75
C SER A 422 -24.70 46.53 3.48
N SER A 423 -23.71 45.79 4.00
CA SER A 423 -23.86 44.72 4.97
C SER A 423 -22.66 44.76 5.93
N ASP A 424 -22.78 44.08 7.07
CA ASP A 424 -21.79 43.78 8.10
C ASP A 424 -21.35 42.29 8.00
N PRO A 425 -20.64 41.87 6.93
CA PRO A 425 -20.44 40.46 6.64
C PRO A 425 -19.48 39.75 7.61
N TYR A 426 -19.80 38.48 7.88
CA TYR A 426 -18.90 37.49 8.45
C TYR A 426 -19.10 36.11 7.78
N VAL A 427 -18.07 35.27 7.82
CA VAL A 427 -18.07 33.94 7.21
C VAL A 427 -18.10 32.87 8.30
N VAL A 428 -18.94 31.86 8.10
CA VAL A 428 -19.03 30.66 8.92
C VAL A 428 -18.54 29.47 8.11
N LEU A 429 -17.56 28.75 8.63
CA LEU A 429 -17.03 27.51 8.05
C LEU A 429 -17.43 26.34 8.93
N SER A 430 -17.99 25.28 8.34
CA SER A 430 -18.37 24.06 9.05
C SER A 430 -17.76 22.82 8.40
N LEU A 431 -17.09 21.99 9.20
CA LEU A 431 -16.51 20.71 8.80
C LEU A 431 -16.82 19.63 9.85
N GLY A 432 -17.68 18.68 9.48
CA GLY A 432 -18.24 17.72 10.43
C GLY A 432 -18.99 18.43 11.57
N GLN A 433 -18.56 18.20 12.82
CA GLN A 433 -19.13 18.86 14.01
C GLN A 433 -18.46 20.20 14.36
N GLN A 434 -17.40 20.59 13.66
CA GLN A 434 -16.68 21.83 13.93
C GLN A 434 -17.30 22.98 13.14
N THR A 435 -17.42 24.13 13.80
CA THR A 435 -17.82 25.38 13.17
C THR A 435 -16.95 26.52 13.68
N VAL A 436 -16.41 27.32 12.77
CA VAL A 436 -15.61 28.52 13.07
C VAL A 436 -16.19 29.71 12.32
N GLN A 437 -15.98 30.91 12.84
CA GLN A 437 -16.51 32.14 12.25
C GLN A 437 -15.46 33.26 12.22
N THR A 438 -15.54 34.11 11.21
CA THR A 438 -14.70 35.31 11.09
C THR A 438 -15.19 36.46 11.95
N THR A 439 -14.33 37.47 12.11
CA THR A 439 -14.78 38.76 12.61
C THR A 439 -15.79 39.41 11.66
N ILE A 440 -16.69 40.19 12.25
CA ILE A 440 -17.69 40.98 11.55
C ILE A 440 -17.01 42.27 11.07
N ILE A 441 -17.08 42.55 9.77
CA ILE A 441 -16.55 43.79 9.18
C ILE A 441 -17.72 44.69 8.84
N ARG A 442 -17.86 45.81 9.56
CA ARG A 442 -19.02 46.70 9.42
C ARG A 442 -19.05 47.45 8.09
N SER A 443 -20.24 47.55 7.51
CA SER A 443 -20.62 48.35 6.36
C SER A 443 -19.63 48.20 5.20
N ASN A 444 -19.33 46.96 4.82
CA ASN A 444 -18.35 46.68 3.77
C ASN A 444 -18.73 45.45 2.93
N LEU A 445 -18.97 45.65 1.63
CA LEU A 445 -19.24 44.57 0.66
C LEU A 445 -17.98 43.95 0.03
N ASN A 446 -16.81 44.48 0.37
CA ASN A 446 -15.49 43.96 -0.05
C ASN A 446 -14.58 43.76 1.18
N PRO A 447 -15.03 42.99 2.18
CA PRO A 447 -14.28 42.77 3.42
C PRO A 447 -12.97 42.04 3.14
N VAL A 448 -11.91 42.42 3.84
CA VAL A 448 -10.63 41.68 3.87
C VAL A 448 -10.44 41.18 5.28
N TRP A 449 -10.70 39.89 5.51
CA TRP A 449 -10.57 39.26 6.83
C TRP A 449 -9.12 38.85 7.11
N ASN A 450 -8.49 38.14 6.17
CA ASN A 450 -7.16 37.53 6.37
C ASN A 450 -7.04 36.70 7.67
N GLU A 451 -8.10 36.01 8.04
CA GLU A 451 -8.17 35.20 9.25
C GLU A 451 -7.87 33.72 8.95
N GLU A 452 -7.21 33.02 9.88
CA GLU A 452 -6.76 31.64 9.71
C GLU A 452 -7.35 30.75 10.82
N TYR A 453 -7.92 29.61 10.44
CA TYR A 453 -8.51 28.63 11.34
C TYR A 453 -7.91 27.25 11.11
N MET A 454 -7.83 26.44 12.16
CA MET A 454 -7.42 25.05 12.12
C MET A 454 -8.63 24.17 12.38
N LEU A 455 -8.98 23.32 11.43
CA LEU A 455 -10.10 22.36 11.52
C LEU A 455 -9.54 20.94 11.47
N SER A 456 -9.94 20.08 12.40
CA SER A 456 -9.60 18.66 12.35
C SER A 456 -10.43 17.98 11.24
N VAL A 457 -9.81 17.22 10.35
CA VAL A 457 -10.52 16.56 9.24
C VAL A 457 -10.86 15.12 9.65
N PRO A 458 -12.15 14.76 9.82
CA PRO A 458 -12.53 13.41 10.22
C PRO A 458 -12.34 12.41 9.08
N GLU A 459 -12.31 11.11 9.37
CA GLU A 459 -12.18 10.06 8.33
C GLU A 459 -13.31 10.13 7.28
N HIS A 460 -14.51 10.55 7.69
CA HIS A 460 -15.65 10.84 6.81
C HIS A 460 -15.99 12.33 6.81
N TYR A 461 -15.16 13.14 6.13
CA TYR A 461 -15.24 14.60 6.19
C TYR A 461 -16.31 15.25 5.31
N GLY A 462 -16.78 14.59 4.25
CA GLY A 462 -17.77 15.18 3.33
C GLY A 462 -17.28 16.51 2.73
N GLN A 463 -18.22 17.41 2.41
CA GLN A 463 -17.87 18.77 1.95
C GLN A 463 -17.75 19.72 3.14
N MET A 464 -16.79 20.66 3.06
CA MET A 464 -16.71 21.77 4.00
C MET A 464 -17.72 22.83 3.57
N LYS A 465 -18.64 23.18 4.46
CA LYS A 465 -19.66 24.20 4.18
C LYS A 465 -19.12 25.58 4.51
N LEU A 466 -19.33 26.52 3.59
CA LEU A 466 -19.08 27.93 3.79
C LEU A 466 -20.40 28.68 3.67
N LYS A 467 -20.72 29.53 4.64
CA LYS A 467 -21.86 30.45 4.58
C LYS A 467 -21.42 31.86 4.95
N VAL A 468 -21.94 32.85 4.25
CA VAL A 468 -21.74 34.27 4.57
C VAL A 468 -23.03 34.80 5.18
N PHE A 469 -22.91 35.61 6.21
CA PHE A 469 -24.03 36.22 6.92
C PHE A 469 -23.82 37.72 7.09
N ASP A 470 -24.92 38.45 7.15
CA ASP A 470 -24.98 39.85 7.56
C ASP A 470 -25.29 39.92 9.06
N HIS A 471 -24.46 40.61 9.84
CA HIS A 471 -24.67 40.68 11.28
C HIS A 471 -25.69 41.76 11.67
N ASP A 472 -26.77 41.34 12.32
CA ASP A 472 -27.84 42.23 12.76
C ASP A 472 -27.90 42.35 14.29
N THR A 473 -27.96 43.59 14.80
CA THR A 473 -27.94 43.82 16.26
C THR A 473 -29.27 43.44 16.95
N PHE A 474 -30.39 43.44 16.21
CA PHE A 474 -31.73 43.27 16.77
C PHE A 474 -32.63 42.26 16.00
N SER A 475 -32.08 41.59 14.99
CA SER A 475 -32.74 40.57 14.16
C SER A 475 -31.90 39.29 14.11
N ALA A 476 -32.40 38.25 13.43
CA ALA A 476 -31.57 37.12 13.05
C ALA A 476 -30.73 37.51 11.84
N ASP A 477 -29.46 37.12 11.85
CA ASP A 477 -28.48 37.43 10.80
C ASP A 477 -28.91 36.87 9.43
N ASP A 478 -28.91 37.74 8.41
CA ASP A 478 -29.38 37.41 7.06
C ASP A 478 -28.33 36.64 6.27
N ILE A 479 -28.74 35.60 5.54
CA ILE A 479 -27.82 34.84 4.67
C ILE A 479 -27.41 35.68 3.45
N MET A 480 -26.11 35.76 3.22
CA MET A 480 -25.44 36.46 2.12
C MET A 480 -24.80 35.49 1.10
N GLY A 481 -25.23 34.23 1.10
CA GLY A 481 -24.83 33.20 0.16
C GLY A 481 -24.00 32.08 0.78
N GLU A 482 -23.85 30.99 0.04
CA GLU A 482 -23.15 29.80 0.49
C GLU A 482 -22.30 29.14 -0.60
N ALA A 483 -21.37 28.29 -0.18
CA ALA A 483 -20.56 27.47 -1.06
C ALA A 483 -20.16 26.17 -0.35
N ASP A 484 -20.23 25.05 -1.07
CA ASP A 484 -19.68 23.77 -0.61
C ASP A 484 -18.28 23.57 -1.22
N ILE A 485 -17.31 23.24 -0.35
CA ILE A 485 -15.90 23.09 -0.71
C ILE A 485 -15.52 21.60 -0.61
N ASP A 486 -15.10 21.03 -1.74
CA ASP A 486 -14.61 19.66 -1.81
C ASP A 486 -13.12 19.58 -1.46
N LEU A 487 -12.81 18.91 -0.35
CA LEU A 487 -11.46 18.73 0.16
C LEU A 487 -10.74 17.52 -0.46
N GLN A 488 -11.44 16.68 -1.22
CA GLN A 488 -10.90 15.40 -1.71
C GLN A 488 -9.67 15.63 -2.60
N SER A 489 -9.70 16.61 -3.50
CA SER A 489 -8.58 16.93 -4.39
C SER A 489 -7.32 17.33 -3.63
N LEU A 490 -7.45 18.13 -2.57
CA LEU A 490 -6.35 18.57 -1.69
C LEU A 490 -5.75 17.38 -0.92
N ILE A 491 -6.61 16.63 -0.23
CA ILE A 491 -6.21 15.57 0.69
C ILE A 491 -5.61 14.39 -0.06
N THR A 492 -6.25 13.93 -1.13
CA THR A 492 -5.74 12.79 -1.93
C THR A 492 -4.41 13.12 -2.59
N SER A 493 -4.25 14.35 -3.07
CA SER A 493 -2.96 14.82 -3.63
C SER A 493 -1.89 14.88 -2.54
N ALA A 494 -2.21 15.38 -1.33
CA ALA A 494 -1.24 15.40 -0.23
C ALA A 494 -0.81 13.98 0.18
N MET A 495 -1.77 13.08 0.40
CA MET A 495 -1.51 11.70 0.83
C MET A 495 -0.69 10.90 -0.21
N ALA A 496 -0.91 11.13 -1.50
CA ALA A 496 -0.19 10.44 -2.56
C ALA A 496 1.30 10.81 -2.63
N PHE A 497 1.68 11.99 -2.15
CA PHE A 497 3.06 12.49 -2.18
C PHE A 497 3.79 12.30 -0.84
N GLY A 498 3.08 12.07 0.26
CA GLY A 498 3.68 11.79 1.56
C GLY A 498 4.30 13.04 2.19
N ASP A 499 5.59 12.99 2.51
CA ASP A 499 6.31 14.12 3.11
C ASP A 499 6.57 15.22 2.07
N ALA A 500 5.76 16.28 2.10
CA ALA A 500 5.87 17.43 1.21
C ALA A 500 7.21 18.19 1.38
N GLY A 501 7.89 18.06 2.52
CA GLY A 501 9.20 18.68 2.76
C GLY A 501 10.33 18.14 1.86
N MET A 502 10.12 16.99 1.22
CA MET A 502 11.09 16.38 0.31
C MET A 502 11.04 16.90 -1.13
N PHE A 503 10.06 17.75 -1.47
CA PHE A 503 9.81 18.21 -2.84
C PHE A 503 9.96 19.73 -2.98
N GLY A 504 10.48 20.16 -4.13
CA GLY A 504 10.47 21.57 -4.52
C GLY A 504 9.08 22.03 -4.97
N ASN A 505 8.94 23.34 -5.24
CA ASN A 505 7.66 23.92 -5.64
C ASN A 505 7.12 23.24 -6.90
N MET A 506 5.93 22.62 -6.80
CA MET A 506 5.32 21.88 -7.91
C MET A 506 3.81 21.75 -7.75
N GLN A 507 3.10 21.62 -8.88
CA GLN A 507 1.69 21.28 -8.89
C GLN A 507 1.49 19.77 -8.70
N ILE A 508 0.66 19.38 -7.72
CA ILE A 508 0.39 17.99 -7.37
C ILE A 508 -1.06 17.56 -7.63
N GLY A 509 -1.98 18.52 -7.76
CA GLY A 509 -3.40 18.26 -7.97
C GLY A 509 -4.15 19.47 -8.53
N LYS A 510 -5.46 19.31 -8.75
CA LYS A 510 -6.36 20.37 -9.21
C LYS A 510 -7.82 20.03 -8.87
N TRP A 511 -8.59 21.01 -8.41
CA TRP A 511 -10.05 20.97 -8.40
C TRP A 511 -10.56 21.77 -9.60
N LEU A 512 -11.23 21.08 -10.53
CA LEU A 512 -11.67 21.68 -11.79
C LEU A 512 -12.95 22.48 -11.59
N LYS A 513 -13.03 23.65 -12.22
CA LYS A 513 -14.26 24.41 -12.29
C LYS A 513 -15.28 23.63 -13.11
N SER A 514 -16.48 23.49 -12.58
CA SER A 514 -17.61 22.87 -13.26
C SER A 514 -18.88 23.69 -12.97
N ASP A 515 -20.03 23.26 -13.49
CA ASP A 515 -21.29 24.00 -13.30
C ASP A 515 -22.01 23.59 -12.00
N ASP A 516 -21.57 22.51 -11.36
CA ASP A 516 -22.09 21.96 -10.11
C ASP A 516 -21.25 22.34 -8.88
N ASN A 517 -20.20 23.15 -9.04
CA ASN A 517 -19.41 23.66 -7.93
C ASN A 517 -19.32 25.19 -7.92
N ALA A 518 -18.81 25.73 -6.81
CA ALA A 518 -18.73 27.18 -6.59
C ALA A 518 -17.46 27.82 -7.18
N LEU A 519 -16.58 27.08 -7.87
CA LEU A 519 -15.32 27.64 -8.37
C LEU A 519 -15.56 28.66 -9.49
N ILE A 520 -14.84 29.78 -9.43
CA ILE A 520 -14.77 30.76 -10.52
C ILE A 520 -13.82 30.27 -11.62
N GLU A 521 -12.71 29.65 -11.23
CA GLU A 521 -11.71 29.06 -12.10
C GLU A 521 -11.10 27.80 -11.46
N ASP A 522 -10.39 26.99 -12.26
CA ASP A 522 -9.75 25.79 -11.74
C ASP A 522 -8.77 26.12 -10.61
N SER A 523 -8.92 25.44 -9.47
CA SER A 523 -8.07 25.63 -8.31
C SER A 523 -6.95 24.58 -8.27
N THR A 524 -5.69 24.99 -8.39
CA THR A 524 -4.53 24.08 -8.34
C THR A 524 -4.10 23.77 -6.91
N VAL A 525 -3.74 22.50 -6.67
CA VAL A 525 -3.07 22.05 -5.43
C VAL A 525 -1.57 22.00 -5.70
N ASN A 526 -0.80 22.72 -4.90
CA ASN A 526 0.64 22.90 -5.08
C ASN A 526 1.40 22.56 -3.79
N ILE A 527 2.61 22.04 -3.95
CA ILE A 527 3.61 22.10 -2.89
C ILE A 527 4.31 23.45 -3.02
N VAL A 528 4.29 24.25 -1.95
CA VAL A 528 4.97 25.54 -1.86
C VAL A 528 5.72 25.57 -0.53
N ASP A 529 7.03 25.71 -0.57
CA ASP A 529 7.90 25.75 0.62
C ASP A 529 7.67 24.55 1.58
N GLY A 530 7.57 23.35 1.01
CA GLY A 530 7.36 22.10 1.75
C GLY A 530 5.95 21.92 2.32
N LYS A 531 4.99 22.78 1.96
CA LYS A 531 3.60 22.74 2.42
C LYS A 531 2.65 22.48 1.27
N VAL A 532 1.64 21.66 1.49
CA VAL A 532 0.58 21.43 0.51
C VAL A 532 -0.47 22.52 0.64
N LYS A 533 -0.60 23.36 -0.40
CA LYS A 533 -1.51 24.51 -0.43
C LYS A 533 -2.43 24.49 -1.64
N GLN A 534 -3.63 25.03 -1.47
CA GLN A 534 -4.60 25.23 -2.54
C GLN A 534 -5.25 26.60 -2.41
N MET A 535 -5.21 27.39 -3.48
CA MET A 535 -5.85 28.71 -3.55
C MET A 535 -7.12 28.59 -4.37
N MET A 536 -8.21 29.21 -3.92
CA MET A 536 -9.50 29.14 -4.59
C MET A 536 -10.26 30.45 -4.49
N SER A 537 -10.98 30.75 -5.57
CA SER A 537 -11.94 31.84 -5.66
C SER A 537 -13.31 31.24 -5.93
N LEU A 538 -14.24 31.50 -5.02
CA LEU A 538 -15.57 30.92 -5.01
C LEU A 538 -16.61 31.98 -5.35
N LYS A 539 -17.58 31.64 -6.19
CA LYS A 539 -18.79 32.41 -6.40
C LYS A 539 -19.88 31.89 -5.47
N LEU A 540 -20.43 32.77 -4.65
CA LEU A 540 -21.48 32.41 -3.70
C LEU A 540 -22.77 32.02 -4.43
N GLN A 541 -23.40 30.96 -3.93
CA GLN A 541 -24.67 30.42 -4.41
C GLN A 541 -25.84 30.96 -3.58
N ASP A 542 -27.05 30.85 -4.12
CA ASP A 542 -28.30 31.33 -3.52
C ASP A 542 -28.29 32.81 -3.09
N VAL A 543 -27.52 33.61 -3.84
CA VAL A 543 -27.37 35.05 -3.62
C VAL A 543 -27.17 35.78 -4.95
N GLU A 544 -27.57 37.05 -5.01
CA GLU A 544 -27.50 37.88 -6.22
C GLU A 544 -26.06 38.28 -6.62
N SER A 545 -25.14 38.35 -5.65
CA SER A 545 -23.74 38.68 -5.86
C SER A 545 -22.87 38.26 -4.68
N GLY A 546 -21.59 37.99 -4.95
CA GLY A 546 -20.59 37.74 -3.92
C GLY A 546 -19.58 36.70 -4.35
N GLU A 547 -18.31 37.03 -4.16
CA GLU A 547 -17.18 36.13 -4.39
C GLU A 547 -16.30 36.07 -3.13
N LEU A 548 -15.59 34.96 -2.94
CA LEU A 548 -14.77 34.71 -1.76
C LEU A 548 -13.45 34.06 -2.15
N ASP A 549 -12.35 34.64 -1.67
CA ASP A 549 -11.00 34.11 -1.86
C ASP A 549 -10.52 33.40 -0.59
N LEU A 550 -10.00 32.19 -0.76
CA LEU A 550 -9.55 31.32 0.32
C LEU A 550 -8.20 30.67 -0.03
N GLU A 551 -7.40 30.40 1.00
CA GLU A 551 -6.23 29.51 0.92
C GLU A 551 -6.41 28.35 1.89
N LEU A 552 -6.25 27.12 1.40
CA LEU A 552 -6.23 25.91 2.20
C LEU A 552 -4.78 25.39 2.32
N GLU A 553 -4.38 24.95 3.50
CA GLU A 553 -3.12 24.27 3.76
C GLU A 553 -3.41 22.93 4.47
N TRP A 554 -2.92 21.83 3.91
CA TRP A 554 -3.06 20.49 4.51
C TRP A 554 -1.89 20.17 5.43
N ILE A 555 -2.19 19.71 6.64
CA ILE A 555 -1.21 19.32 7.65
C ILE A 555 -1.53 17.87 8.07
N PRO A 556 -0.72 16.88 7.67
CA PRO A 556 -0.92 15.50 8.12
C PRO A 556 -0.70 15.40 9.63
N LEU A 557 -1.47 14.54 10.32
CA LEU A 557 -1.15 14.17 11.69
C LEU A 557 0.12 13.32 11.65
N GLU A 558 1.19 13.75 12.34
CA GLU A 558 2.44 12.97 12.46
C GLU A 558 2.09 11.58 12.97
N GLN A 559 2.39 10.55 12.17
CA GLN A 559 2.20 9.14 12.51
C GLN A 559 3.21 8.68 13.57
#